data_AF-A0A0G1KQB4-F1
#
_entry.id   AF-A0A0G1KQB4-F1
#
_cell.length_a   1.000
_cell.length_b   1.000
_cell.length_c   1.000
_cell.angle_alpha   90.00
_cell.angle_beta   90.00
_cell.angle_gamma   90.00
#
_symmetry.space_group_name_H-M   'P 1'
#
loop_
_entity.id
_entity.type
_entity.pdbx_description
1 polymer ?
#
loop_
_entity_poly.entity_id
_entity_poly.type
_entity_poly.pdbx_seq_one_letter_code
_entity_poly.pdbx_strand_id
1 'polypeptide(L)'
;DFILTRYSTRGEGASLRDWFIGVLSCEIEESLDATLSSIDALSQATLSWFKKRFEWKGDGLDDAQKDIQLTIAVYRGLFRTDDARTSYHLLKYLYPQWQDIRSENLNGLTEKIFELFQVILADLNSPIQTRLYRFVQRQIAAFQILKEVVEQDIKGAPKVFSNPEAMEEAVYDVCEEKYGEISDRVTRGIVRSIIYIFITKIFFAIVIEVPYEYYFLGGISILPLLTTILIPILFVFLVAFTIKRPDEANTERVLERIFDFVYVSSRKEKTSFSLTSANRGGIMYKAFAVAYGILFFLTFGLISYLLKQIGFNMVGGAIFFIFLSLVLLFAYRVKFTASELNVTGEKQNLFGHIMSNISLPLLDLGVWLADKFSKFNFLIVFLDILIEAPLKNVIGVADEWTSFVKERREEVVEVPVER
;
A
#
# COMPACT_ATOMS: atom_id res chain seq x y z
N ASP A 1 12.14 -25.93 24.90
CA ASP A 1 11.18 -26.93 25.41
C ASP A 1 10.05 -26.38 26.27
N PHE A 2 10.31 -25.58 27.32
CA PHE A 2 9.23 -25.09 28.21
C PHE A 2 8.16 -24.20 27.54
N ILE A 3 8.52 -23.48 26.48
CA ILE A 3 7.58 -22.63 25.69
C ILE A 3 6.64 -23.48 24.81
N LEU A 4 7.05 -24.69 24.43
CA LEU A 4 6.32 -25.55 23.48
C LEU A 4 5.28 -26.45 24.15
N THR A 5 5.42 -26.73 25.45
CA THR A 5 4.58 -27.74 26.13
C THR A 5 3.31 -27.18 26.77
N ARG A 6 3.17 -25.86 26.91
CA ARG A 6 2.05 -25.25 27.67
C ARG A 6 0.85 -24.80 26.83
N TYR A 7 0.94 -24.83 25.49
CA TYR A 7 -0.14 -24.34 24.61
C TYR A 7 -0.55 -25.40 23.58
N SER A 8 -1.80 -25.84 23.69
CA SER A 8 -2.40 -27.00 23.00
C SER A 8 -3.05 -26.67 21.64
N THR A 9 -2.96 -25.44 21.17
CA THR A 9 -3.36 -25.05 19.81
C THR A 9 -2.10 -24.91 18.96
N ARG A 10 -1.88 -25.88 18.06
CA ARG A 10 -0.70 -25.97 17.16
C ARG A 10 -0.40 -24.69 16.35
N GLY A 11 -1.37 -23.76 16.24
CA GLY A 11 -1.26 -22.49 15.54
C GLY A 11 -0.69 -21.32 16.36
N GLU A 12 -1.05 -21.18 17.64
CA GLU A 12 -0.59 -20.04 18.48
C GLU A 12 0.85 -20.22 18.95
N GLY A 13 1.27 -21.47 19.25
CA GLY A 13 2.66 -21.76 19.56
C GLY A 13 3.61 -21.56 18.37
N ALA A 14 3.11 -21.72 17.14
CA ALA A 14 3.87 -21.43 15.93
C ALA A 14 4.01 -19.92 15.71
N SER A 15 2.94 -19.14 15.88
CA SER A 15 2.98 -17.68 15.69
C SER A 15 3.88 -16.96 16.70
N LEU A 16 3.89 -17.39 17.97
CA LEU A 16 4.78 -16.82 18.98
C LEU A 16 6.26 -17.10 18.65
N ARG A 17 6.58 -18.33 18.25
CA ARG A 17 7.94 -18.70 17.88
C ARG A 17 8.41 -17.89 16.68
N ASP A 18 7.60 -17.81 15.64
CA ASP A 18 7.95 -17.12 14.41
C ASP A 18 8.11 -15.60 14.66
N TRP A 19 7.26 -15.01 15.50
CA TRP A 19 7.43 -13.63 15.99
C TRP A 19 8.74 -13.44 16.76
N PHE A 20 9.05 -14.33 17.69
CA PHE A 20 10.25 -14.24 18.51
C PHE A 20 11.53 -14.34 17.67
N ILE A 21 11.54 -15.26 16.69
CA ILE A 21 12.63 -15.39 15.72
C ILE A 21 12.76 -14.10 14.90
N GLY A 22 11.65 -13.52 14.44
CA GLY A 22 11.64 -12.26 13.70
C GLY A 22 12.25 -11.11 14.51
N VAL A 23 11.79 -10.93 15.74
CA VAL A 23 12.29 -9.90 16.65
C VAL A 23 13.79 -10.06 16.95
N LEU A 24 14.24 -11.28 17.26
CA LEU A 24 15.66 -11.56 17.51
C LEU A 24 16.51 -11.35 16.26
N SER A 25 15.98 -11.67 15.08
CA SER A 25 16.67 -11.41 13.82
C SER A 25 16.90 -9.91 13.63
N CYS A 26 15.88 -9.07 13.90
CA CYS A 26 16.01 -7.62 13.84
C CYS A 26 17.03 -7.07 14.86
N GLU A 27 17.09 -7.65 16.06
CA GLU A 27 18.06 -7.27 17.08
C GLU A 27 19.51 -7.58 16.66
N ILE A 28 19.72 -8.74 16.04
CA ILE A 28 21.03 -9.10 15.48
C ILE A 28 21.39 -8.14 14.34
N GLU A 29 20.43 -7.81 13.46
CA GLU A 29 20.62 -6.88 12.35
C GLU A 29 21.02 -5.49 12.86
N GLU A 30 20.30 -4.93 13.84
CA GLU A 30 20.63 -3.64 14.47
C GLU A 30 22.01 -3.64 15.12
N SER A 31 22.42 -4.77 15.69
CA SER A 31 23.76 -4.93 16.29
C SER A 31 24.89 -4.97 15.26
N LEU A 32 24.60 -5.42 14.03
CA LEU A 32 25.59 -5.57 12.96
C LEU A 32 25.66 -4.34 12.05
N ASP A 33 24.54 -3.66 11.82
CA ASP A 33 24.44 -2.52 10.92
C ASP A 33 24.08 -1.23 11.67
N ALA A 34 25.12 -0.42 11.93
CA ALA A 34 24.97 0.87 12.59
C ALA A 34 24.13 1.88 11.79
N THR A 35 23.96 1.69 10.47
CA THR A 35 23.12 2.60 9.66
C THR A 35 21.65 2.50 10.03
N LEU A 36 21.22 1.38 10.64
CA LEU A 36 19.86 1.20 11.14
C LEU A 36 19.50 2.16 12.28
N SER A 37 20.48 2.71 13.00
CA SER A 37 20.23 3.75 14.00
C SER A 37 19.71 5.06 13.38
N SER A 38 20.06 5.35 12.12
CA SER A 38 19.57 6.52 11.40
C SER A 38 18.07 6.43 11.09
N ILE A 39 17.57 5.20 10.90
CA ILE A 39 16.15 4.89 10.68
C ILE A 39 15.34 5.29 11.91
N ASP A 40 15.79 4.86 13.08
CA ASP A 40 15.13 5.14 14.35
C ASP A 40 15.17 6.65 14.66
N ALA A 41 16.30 7.31 14.41
CA ALA A 41 16.46 8.74 14.62
C ALA A 41 15.48 9.56 13.75
N LEU A 42 15.40 9.28 12.45
CA LEU A 42 14.49 10.00 11.56
C LEU A 42 13.02 9.70 11.87
N SER A 43 12.69 8.45 12.23
CA SER A 43 11.34 8.06 12.63
C SER A 43 10.89 8.80 13.90
N GLN A 44 11.75 8.88 14.92
CA GLN A 44 11.46 9.62 16.16
C GLN A 44 11.33 11.13 15.93
N ALA A 45 12.18 11.70 15.08
CA ALA A 45 12.09 13.10 14.71
C ALA A 45 10.78 13.39 13.95
N THR A 46 10.40 12.51 13.02
CA THR A 46 9.14 12.58 12.26
C THR A 46 7.93 12.48 13.20
N LEU A 47 7.95 11.56 14.16
CA LEU A 47 6.91 11.45 15.19
C LEU A 47 6.77 12.73 16.00
N SER A 48 7.89 13.33 16.40
CA SER A 48 7.91 14.59 17.13
C SER A 48 7.30 15.73 16.31
N TRP A 49 7.60 15.78 15.01
CA TRP A 49 6.97 16.72 14.09
C TRP A 49 5.46 16.51 14.00
N PHE A 50 4.99 15.27 13.84
CA PHE A 50 3.55 14.97 13.82
C PHE A 50 2.84 15.43 15.10
N LYS A 51 3.39 15.10 16.28
CA LYS A 51 2.80 15.51 17.58
C LYS A 51 2.76 17.02 17.77
N LYS A 52 3.75 17.75 17.20
CA LYS A 52 3.78 19.22 17.22
C LYS A 52 2.74 19.82 16.27
N ARG A 53 2.47 19.19 15.13
CA ARG A 53 1.67 19.76 14.04
C ARG A 53 0.21 19.36 14.03
N PHE A 54 -0.08 18.18 14.52
CA PHE A 54 -1.40 17.59 14.41
C PHE A 54 -2.00 17.30 15.77
N GLU A 55 -3.30 17.51 15.86
CA GLU A 55 -4.09 17.15 17.04
C GLU A 55 -5.10 16.08 16.63
N TRP A 56 -4.94 14.87 17.18
CA TRP A 56 -5.79 13.74 16.84
C TRP A 56 -7.02 13.69 17.75
N LYS A 57 -8.20 13.97 17.16
CA LYS A 57 -9.51 14.04 17.85
C LYS A 57 -10.46 12.92 17.42
N GLY A 58 -11.41 12.57 18.30
CA GLY A 58 -12.66 11.89 17.93
C GLY A 58 -12.71 10.36 18.01
N ASP A 59 -11.58 9.68 18.27
CA ASP A 59 -11.49 8.24 17.97
C ASP A 59 -11.65 7.30 19.18
N GLY A 60 -11.96 7.84 20.36
CA GLY A 60 -12.17 7.06 21.59
C GLY A 60 -10.91 6.38 22.14
N LEU A 61 -9.75 6.62 21.53
CA LEU A 61 -8.43 6.17 21.99
C LEU A 61 -7.85 7.15 23.02
N ASP A 62 -7.13 6.61 24.00
CA ASP A 62 -6.30 7.40 24.89
C ASP A 62 -5.02 7.91 24.17
N ASP A 63 -4.28 8.81 24.80
CA ASP A 63 -3.10 9.42 24.17
C ASP A 63 -1.92 8.44 24.01
N ALA A 64 -1.81 7.41 24.87
CA ALA A 64 -0.78 6.38 24.75
C ALA A 64 -1.04 5.45 23.56
N GLN A 65 -2.29 5.05 23.36
CA GLN A 65 -2.76 4.29 22.21
C GLN A 65 -2.57 5.07 20.92
N LYS A 66 -2.91 6.37 20.91
CA LYS A 66 -2.64 7.23 19.74
C LYS A 66 -1.16 7.28 19.41
N ASP A 67 -0.30 7.42 20.42
CA ASP A 67 1.15 7.45 20.23
C ASP A 67 1.70 6.14 19.66
N ILE A 68 1.25 4.98 20.16
CA ILE A 68 1.63 3.67 19.63
C ILE A 68 1.17 3.53 18.17
N GLN A 69 -0.08 3.86 17.89
CA GLN A 69 -0.67 3.71 16.57
C GLN A 69 0.01 4.66 15.55
N LEU A 70 0.32 5.89 15.95
CA LEU A 70 1.09 6.83 15.12
C LEU A 70 2.53 6.34 14.88
N THR A 71 3.16 5.74 15.89
CA THR A 71 4.49 5.12 15.77
C THR A 71 4.48 4.04 14.70
N ILE A 72 3.53 3.10 14.77
CA ILE A 72 3.37 2.04 13.77
C ILE A 72 3.22 2.63 12.36
N ALA A 73 2.36 3.63 12.20
CA ALA A 73 2.10 4.25 10.90
C ALA A 73 3.34 4.96 10.33
N VAL A 74 4.13 5.64 11.17
CA VAL A 74 5.36 6.32 10.73
C VAL A 74 6.44 5.31 10.33
N TYR A 75 6.69 4.28 11.13
CA TYR A 75 7.70 3.26 10.81
C TYR A 75 7.35 2.51 9.52
N ARG A 76 6.08 2.09 9.38
CA ARG A 76 5.58 1.44 8.16
C ARG A 76 5.69 2.35 6.94
N GLY A 77 5.37 3.63 7.05
CA GLY A 77 5.37 4.50 5.87
C GLY A 77 6.76 4.97 5.46
N LEU A 78 7.63 5.30 6.42
CA LEU A 78 8.89 5.98 6.13
C LEU A 78 9.95 5.01 5.62
N PHE A 79 10.01 3.82 6.21
CA PHE A 79 11.03 2.82 5.92
C PHE A 79 10.47 1.50 5.38
N ARG A 80 9.14 1.42 5.20
CA ARG A 80 8.47 0.19 4.76
C ARG A 80 8.84 -1.01 5.62
N THR A 81 8.92 -0.79 6.94
CA THR A 81 9.29 -1.86 7.88
C THR A 81 8.24 -2.96 7.86
N ASP A 82 8.72 -4.20 7.87
CA ASP A 82 7.86 -5.37 8.06
C ASP A 82 7.28 -5.43 9.48
N ASP A 83 6.37 -6.37 9.71
CA ASP A 83 5.75 -6.55 11.01
C ASP A 83 6.76 -7.00 12.08
N ALA A 84 7.82 -7.73 11.70
CA ALA A 84 8.86 -8.19 12.63
C ALA A 84 9.66 -7.00 13.20
N ARG A 85 10.11 -6.11 12.32
CA ARG A 85 10.86 -4.92 12.68
C ARG A 85 9.99 -3.92 13.43
N THR A 86 8.77 -3.68 12.95
CA THR A 86 7.81 -2.82 13.67
C THR A 86 7.53 -3.39 15.07
N SER A 87 7.36 -4.71 15.20
CA SER A 87 7.24 -5.39 16.50
C SER A 87 8.45 -5.16 17.39
N TYR A 88 9.65 -5.26 16.85
CA TYR A 88 10.88 -5.05 17.61
C TYR A 88 10.99 -3.61 18.14
N HIS A 89 10.68 -2.60 17.32
CA HIS A 89 10.68 -1.21 17.79
C HIS A 89 9.61 -0.96 18.86
N LEU A 90 8.41 -1.53 18.70
CA LEU A 90 7.38 -1.46 19.74
C LEU A 90 7.80 -2.18 21.02
N LEU A 91 8.51 -3.31 20.91
CA LEU A 91 9.06 -4.01 22.07
C LEU A 91 10.07 -3.16 22.82
N LYS A 92 11.01 -2.50 22.12
CA LYS A 92 11.95 -1.55 22.72
C LYS A 92 11.23 -0.38 23.42
N TYR A 93 10.12 0.10 22.84
CA TYR A 93 9.32 1.19 23.40
C TYR A 93 8.53 0.77 24.65
N LEU A 94 7.82 -0.36 24.59
CA LEU A 94 6.99 -0.88 25.67
C LEU A 94 7.81 -1.52 26.79
N TYR A 95 9.01 -2.03 26.47
CA TYR A 95 9.93 -2.65 27.40
C TYR A 95 11.38 -2.19 27.17
N PRO A 96 11.75 -0.98 27.65
CA PRO A 96 13.08 -0.40 27.44
C PRO A 96 14.25 -1.23 27.97
N GLN A 97 13.99 -2.15 28.91
CA GLN A 97 14.99 -3.04 29.51
C GLN A 97 15.27 -4.28 28.65
N TRP A 98 14.69 -4.41 27.45
CA TRP A 98 14.82 -5.59 26.59
C TRP A 98 16.29 -6.00 26.37
N GLN A 99 17.15 -5.04 26.04
CA GLN A 99 18.57 -5.31 25.75
C GLN A 99 19.40 -5.58 27.02
N ASP A 100 18.87 -5.27 28.21
CA ASP A 100 19.56 -5.41 29.50
C ASP A 100 19.16 -6.68 30.28
N ILE A 101 18.39 -7.59 29.66
CA ILE A 101 17.91 -8.82 30.31
C ILE A 101 19.11 -9.72 30.64
N ARG A 102 19.32 -9.98 31.94
CA ARG A 102 20.33 -10.94 32.44
C ARG A 102 19.66 -12.28 32.80
N SER A 103 20.44 -13.37 32.70
CA SER A 103 20.00 -14.75 32.99
C SER A 103 19.44 -14.97 34.40
N GLU A 104 19.74 -14.07 35.33
CA GLU A 104 19.31 -14.13 36.73
C GLU A 104 17.86 -13.61 36.94
N ASN A 105 17.29 -12.89 35.97
CA ASN A 105 15.96 -12.24 36.06
C ASN A 105 14.86 -12.95 35.24
N LEU A 106 15.04 -14.22 34.90
CA LEU A 106 14.13 -14.95 34.00
C LEU A 106 12.79 -15.37 34.64
N ASN A 107 12.67 -15.34 35.97
CA ASN A 107 11.45 -15.73 36.66
C ASN A 107 10.35 -14.67 36.46
N GLY A 108 9.24 -15.05 35.83
CA GLY A 108 8.10 -14.16 35.52
C GLY A 108 8.26 -13.36 34.21
N LEU A 109 9.46 -13.33 33.62
CA LEU A 109 9.72 -12.65 32.35
C LEU A 109 8.95 -13.28 31.19
N THR A 110 8.81 -14.60 31.17
CA THR A 110 8.09 -15.33 30.10
C THR A 110 6.63 -14.91 29.99
N GLU A 111 5.93 -14.73 31.11
CA GLU A 111 4.52 -14.32 31.12
C GLU A 111 4.39 -12.88 30.62
N LYS A 112 5.30 -12.00 31.05
CA LYS A 112 5.34 -10.61 30.59
C LYS A 112 5.66 -10.48 29.10
N ILE A 113 6.61 -11.25 28.57
CA ILE A 113 6.92 -11.27 27.14
C ILE A 113 5.71 -11.74 26.34
N PHE A 114 4.99 -12.76 26.82
CA PHE A 114 3.79 -13.24 26.15
C PHE A 114 2.68 -12.19 26.14
N GLU A 115 2.47 -11.48 27.25
CA GLU A 115 1.53 -10.35 27.32
C GLU A 115 1.91 -9.25 26.33
N LEU A 116 3.19 -8.85 26.28
CA LEU A 116 3.70 -7.88 25.32
C LEU A 116 3.49 -8.32 23.88
N PHE A 117 3.75 -9.59 23.57
CA PHE A 117 3.49 -10.17 22.24
C PHE A 117 2.02 -10.01 21.83
N GLN A 118 1.08 -10.33 22.72
CA GLN A 118 -0.35 -10.20 22.43
C GLN A 118 -0.76 -8.74 22.22
N VAL A 119 -0.23 -7.82 23.04
CA VAL A 119 -0.47 -6.38 22.89
C VAL A 119 0.06 -5.87 21.56
N ILE A 120 1.33 -6.16 21.22
CA ILE A 120 1.96 -5.74 19.96
C ILE A 120 1.20 -6.28 18.76
N LEU A 121 0.82 -7.56 18.77
CA LEU A 121 0.03 -8.14 17.68
C LEU A 121 -1.35 -7.48 17.53
N ALA A 122 -2.01 -7.17 18.64
CA ALA A 122 -3.29 -6.46 18.61
C ALA A 122 -3.13 -5.05 18.02
N ASP A 123 -2.08 -4.33 18.41
CA ASP A 123 -1.80 -2.99 17.92
C ASP A 123 -1.44 -2.95 16.43
N LEU A 124 -0.61 -3.89 15.96
CA LEU A 124 -0.23 -4.01 14.54
C LEU A 124 -1.42 -4.30 13.63
N ASN A 125 -2.42 -5.01 14.15
CA ASN A 125 -3.64 -5.41 13.45
C ASN A 125 -4.84 -4.49 13.73
N SER A 126 -4.62 -3.35 14.39
CA SER A 126 -5.70 -2.42 14.72
C SER A 126 -6.42 -1.91 13.46
N PRO A 127 -7.77 -1.91 13.42
CA PRO A 127 -8.54 -1.41 12.28
C PRO A 127 -8.27 0.07 11.95
N ILE A 128 -7.73 0.83 12.90
CA ILE A 128 -7.45 2.26 12.70
C ILE A 128 -6.20 2.50 11.85
N GLN A 129 -5.30 1.52 11.80
CA GLN A 129 -4.01 1.63 11.10
C GLN A 129 -4.19 1.98 9.64
N THR A 130 -5.18 1.42 8.95
CA THR A 130 -5.37 1.70 7.52
C THR A 130 -5.74 3.16 7.23
N ARG A 131 -6.56 3.78 8.10
CA ARG A 131 -6.92 5.20 7.95
C ARG A 131 -5.75 6.10 8.36
N LEU A 132 -5.09 5.74 9.46
CA LEU A 132 -3.97 6.51 9.99
C LEU A 132 -2.78 6.47 9.02
N TYR A 133 -2.44 5.29 8.50
CA TYR A 133 -1.38 5.10 7.52
C TYR A 133 -1.60 5.99 6.31
N ARG A 134 -2.80 6.03 5.72
CA ARG A 134 -3.12 6.93 4.58
C ARG A 134 -2.88 8.41 4.91
N PHE A 135 -3.28 8.83 6.10
CA PHE A 135 -3.05 10.20 6.56
C PHE A 135 -1.55 10.50 6.70
N VAL A 136 -0.81 9.58 7.33
CA VAL A 136 0.62 9.69 7.60
C VAL A 136 1.44 9.62 6.30
N GLN A 137 1.12 8.68 5.40
CA GLN A 137 1.76 8.45 4.10
C GLN A 137 1.85 9.75 3.28
N ARG A 138 0.76 10.53 3.28
CA ARG A 138 0.70 11.82 2.57
C ARG A 138 1.75 12.81 3.06
N GLN A 139 2.20 12.73 4.31
CA GLN A 139 3.26 13.59 4.86
C GLN A 139 4.65 12.97 4.69
N ILE A 140 4.74 11.64 4.72
CA ILE A 140 5.99 10.88 4.71
C ILE A 140 6.85 11.11 3.47
N ALA A 141 6.25 11.33 2.30
CA ALA A 141 6.99 11.60 1.08
C ALA A 141 8.04 12.72 1.24
N ALA A 142 7.74 13.76 2.04
CA ALA A 142 8.71 14.82 2.31
C ALA A 142 9.91 14.33 3.15
N PHE A 143 9.68 13.42 4.10
CA PHE A 143 10.74 12.85 4.94
C PHE A 143 11.57 11.80 4.20
N GLN A 144 10.99 11.11 3.21
CA GLN A 144 11.75 10.25 2.29
C GLN A 144 12.72 11.06 1.42
N ILE A 145 12.28 12.22 0.90
CA ILE A 145 13.16 13.15 0.19
C ILE A 145 14.25 13.69 1.12
N LEU A 146 13.88 14.11 2.33
CA LEU A 146 14.85 14.58 3.32
C LEU A 146 15.93 13.55 3.64
N LYS A 147 15.54 12.28 3.82
CA LYS A 147 16.47 11.17 4.04
C LYS A 147 17.47 11.07 2.90
N GLU A 148 17.00 11.13 1.66
CA GLU A 148 17.86 11.03 0.48
C GLU A 148 18.86 12.20 0.41
N VAL A 149 18.42 13.43 0.66
CA VAL A 149 19.30 14.61 0.71
C VAL A 149 20.44 14.40 1.73
N VAL A 150 20.13 13.81 2.89
CA VAL A 150 21.15 13.50 3.91
C VAL A 150 22.08 12.38 3.46
N GLU A 151 21.56 11.33 2.81
CA GLU A 151 22.33 10.16 2.41
C GLU A 151 23.25 10.40 1.21
N GLN A 152 22.90 11.33 0.31
CA GLN A 152 23.75 11.72 -0.82
C GLN A 152 25.09 12.32 -0.38
N ASP A 153 25.10 13.15 0.68
CA ASP A 153 26.32 13.65 1.31
C ASP A 153 26.15 13.85 2.82
N ILE A 154 26.35 12.75 3.57
CA ILE A 154 26.24 12.74 5.03
C ILE A 154 27.17 13.77 5.70
N LYS A 155 28.36 14.03 5.12
CA LYS A 155 29.35 14.94 5.70
C LYS A 155 29.03 16.40 5.38
N GLY A 156 28.47 16.68 4.21
CA GLY A 156 28.04 18.00 3.76
C GLY A 156 26.66 18.42 4.29
N ALA A 157 25.80 17.47 4.64
CA ALA A 157 24.43 17.72 5.09
C ALA A 157 24.30 18.84 6.14
N PRO A 158 25.13 18.92 7.21
CA PRO A 158 25.03 20.02 8.18
C PRO A 158 25.20 21.41 7.55
N LYS A 159 26.03 21.55 6.51
CA LYS A 159 26.22 22.83 5.80
C LYS A 159 25.01 23.16 4.94
N VAL A 160 24.44 22.17 4.27
CA VAL A 160 23.22 22.31 3.45
C VAL A 160 22.05 22.79 4.30
N PHE A 161 21.77 22.13 5.43
CA PHE A 161 20.66 22.49 6.32
C PHE A 161 20.93 23.73 7.19
N SER A 162 22.15 24.29 7.15
CA SER A 162 22.44 25.58 7.79
C SER A 162 22.04 26.78 6.92
N ASN A 163 21.85 26.57 5.61
CA ASN A 163 21.44 27.61 4.67
C ASN A 163 20.12 27.22 3.98
N PRO A 164 19.02 27.96 4.22
CA PRO A 164 17.74 27.73 3.57
C PRO A 164 17.80 27.58 2.05
N GLU A 165 18.57 28.43 1.36
CA GLU A 165 18.68 28.42 -0.10
C GLU A 165 19.39 27.15 -0.59
N ALA A 166 20.46 26.74 0.10
CA ALA A 166 21.19 25.52 -0.24
C ALA A 166 20.36 24.25 0.01
N MET A 167 19.54 24.26 1.07
CA MET A 167 18.59 23.18 1.34
C MET A 167 17.52 23.10 0.24
N GLU A 168 16.99 24.25 -0.20
CA GLU A 168 16.00 24.31 -1.26
C GLU A 168 16.53 23.72 -2.56
N GLU A 169 17.73 24.15 -3.00
CA GLU A 169 18.41 23.61 -4.18
C GLU A 169 18.62 22.09 -4.08
N ALA A 170 19.17 21.60 -2.95
CA ALA A 170 19.39 20.17 -2.75
C ALA A 170 18.09 19.35 -2.76
N VAL A 171 17.01 19.87 -2.18
CA VAL A 171 15.70 19.19 -2.19
C VAL A 171 15.11 19.17 -3.61
N TYR A 172 15.25 20.26 -4.38
CA TYR A 172 14.80 20.31 -5.77
C TYR A 172 15.52 19.26 -6.63
N ASP A 173 16.85 19.19 -6.54
CA ASP A 173 17.65 18.22 -7.29
C ASP A 173 17.24 16.79 -6.99
N VAL A 174 17.10 16.45 -5.70
CA VAL A 174 16.65 15.13 -5.27
C VAL A 174 15.22 14.83 -5.74
N CYS A 175 14.31 15.81 -5.70
CA CYS A 175 12.95 15.62 -6.21
C CYS A 175 12.97 15.35 -7.72
N GLU A 176 13.76 16.09 -8.49
CA GLU A 176 13.85 15.90 -9.93
C GLU A 176 14.36 14.50 -10.27
N GLU A 177 15.45 14.07 -9.63
CA GLU A 177 16.02 12.72 -9.76
C GLU A 177 14.99 11.65 -9.40
N LYS A 178 14.39 11.72 -8.21
CA LYS A 178 13.44 10.70 -7.72
C LYS A 178 12.18 10.64 -8.56
N TYR A 179 11.65 11.77 -9.02
CA TYR A 179 10.50 11.75 -9.91
C TYR A 179 10.84 11.12 -11.27
N GLY A 180 12.07 11.32 -11.76
CA GLY A 180 12.59 10.65 -12.95
C GLY A 180 12.64 9.13 -12.75
N GLU A 181 13.29 8.67 -11.66
CA GLU A 181 13.38 7.25 -11.32
C GLU A 181 12.01 6.56 -11.18
N ILE A 182 11.06 7.22 -10.52
CA ILE A 182 9.70 6.71 -10.36
C ILE A 182 9.00 6.63 -11.70
N SER A 183 9.05 7.68 -12.52
CA SER A 183 8.43 7.68 -13.85
C SER A 183 8.95 6.53 -14.72
N ASP A 184 10.26 6.32 -14.67
CA ASP A 184 10.96 5.25 -15.36
C ASP A 184 10.55 3.87 -14.86
N ARG A 185 10.50 3.68 -13.54
CA ARG A 185 10.07 2.45 -12.90
C ARG A 185 8.62 2.12 -13.23
N VAL A 186 7.75 3.13 -13.20
CA VAL A 186 6.32 3.04 -13.52
C VAL A 186 6.12 2.67 -14.98
N THR A 187 6.81 3.34 -15.90
CA THR A 187 6.76 3.02 -17.34
C THR A 187 7.19 1.58 -17.60
N ARG A 188 8.32 1.16 -17.02
CA ARG A 188 8.80 -0.23 -17.12
C ARG A 188 7.78 -1.22 -16.54
N GLY A 189 7.17 -0.88 -15.40
CA GLY A 189 6.11 -1.66 -14.76
C GLY A 189 4.91 -1.85 -15.67
N ILE A 190 4.37 -0.75 -16.24
CA ILE A 190 3.25 -0.78 -17.20
C ILE A 190 3.57 -1.68 -18.40
N VAL A 191 4.72 -1.46 -19.04
CA VAL A 191 5.11 -2.21 -20.25
C VAL A 191 5.22 -3.69 -19.94
N ARG A 192 5.87 -4.05 -18.83
CA ARG A 192 5.99 -5.45 -18.39
C ARG A 192 4.63 -6.06 -18.09
N SER A 193 3.75 -5.34 -17.40
CA SER A 193 2.37 -5.79 -17.16
C SER A 193 1.63 -6.04 -18.47
N ILE A 194 1.70 -5.13 -19.45
CA ILE A 194 1.04 -5.31 -20.75
C ILE A 194 1.55 -6.57 -21.47
N ILE A 195 2.88 -6.75 -21.55
CA ILE A 195 3.49 -7.94 -22.18
C ILE A 195 3.00 -9.21 -21.48
N TYR A 196 2.98 -9.20 -20.16
CA TYR A 196 2.61 -10.35 -19.37
C TYR A 196 1.12 -10.70 -19.49
N ILE A 197 0.25 -9.70 -19.46
CA ILE A 197 -1.18 -9.82 -19.71
C ILE A 197 -1.44 -10.39 -21.11
N PHE A 198 -0.72 -9.91 -22.11
CA PHE A 198 -0.83 -10.41 -23.48
C PHE A 198 -0.46 -11.89 -23.58
N ILE A 199 0.70 -12.29 -23.03
CA ILE A 199 1.18 -13.68 -23.07
C ILE A 199 0.20 -14.61 -22.34
N THR A 200 -0.23 -14.21 -21.15
CA THR A 200 -1.13 -15.04 -20.33
C THR A 200 -2.50 -15.16 -20.96
N LYS A 201 -2.99 -14.11 -21.61
CA LYS A 201 -4.24 -14.20 -22.33
C LYS A 201 -4.16 -15.16 -23.51
N ILE A 202 -3.07 -15.14 -24.26
CA ILE A 202 -2.83 -16.11 -25.34
C ILE A 202 -2.83 -17.54 -24.79
N PHE A 203 -2.15 -17.77 -23.66
CA PHE A 203 -2.14 -19.07 -23.01
C PHE A 203 -3.57 -19.53 -22.63
N PHE A 204 -4.37 -18.68 -21.99
CA PHE A 204 -5.76 -19.00 -21.65
C PHE A 204 -6.65 -19.22 -22.86
N ALA A 205 -6.45 -18.41 -23.89
CA ALA A 205 -7.14 -18.58 -25.16
C ALA A 205 -6.89 -19.98 -25.72
N ILE A 206 -5.63 -20.43 -25.76
CA ILE A 206 -5.26 -21.74 -26.32
C ILE A 206 -5.73 -22.90 -25.43
N VAL A 207 -5.61 -22.79 -24.10
CA VAL A 207 -5.87 -23.91 -23.17
C VAL A 207 -7.35 -24.05 -22.83
N ILE A 208 -8.10 -22.95 -22.75
CA ILE A 208 -9.48 -22.94 -22.26
C ILE A 208 -10.45 -22.46 -23.33
N GLU A 209 -10.26 -21.25 -23.87
CA GLU A 209 -11.28 -20.61 -24.71
C GLU A 209 -11.44 -21.31 -26.07
N VAL A 210 -10.32 -21.62 -26.75
CA VAL A 210 -10.32 -22.27 -28.07
C VAL A 210 -10.88 -23.70 -28.00
N PRO A 211 -10.46 -24.58 -27.06
CA PRO A 211 -11.10 -25.89 -26.91
C PRO A 211 -12.58 -25.76 -26.57
N TYR A 212 -12.96 -24.82 -25.70
CA TYR A 212 -14.36 -24.61 -25.36
C TYR A 212 -15.19 -24.20 -26.59
N GLU A 213 -14.73 -23.22 -27.37
CA GLU A 213 -15.43 -22.79 -28.58
C GLU A 213 -15.49 -23.90 -29.63
N TYR A 214 -14.40 -24.62 -29.83
CA TYR A 214 -14.34 -25.70 -30.81
C TYR A 214 -15.26 -26.87 -30.45
N TYR A 215 -15.22 -27.36 -29.21
CA TYR A 215 -15.98 -28.55 -28.80
C TYR A 215 -17.43 -28.27 -28.42
N PHE A 216 -17.75 -27.10 -27.85
CA PHE A 216 -19.11 -26.80 -27.37
C PHE A 216 -19.90 -25.85 -28.25
N LEU A 217 -19.24 -24.98 -29.02
CA LEU A 217 -19.91 -23.96 -29.85
C LEU A 217 -19.77 -24.22 -31.36
N GLY A 218 -18.97 -25.22 -31.76
CA GLY A 218 -18.89 -25.71 -33.13
C GLY A 218 -18.11 -24.80 -34.09
N GLY A 219 -17.42 -23.77 -33.59
CA GLY A 219 -16.63 -22.85 -34.40
C GLY A 219 -15.89 -21.81 -33.55
N ILE A 220 -14.75 -21.33 -34.07
CA ILE A 220 -13.92 -20.33 -33.39
C ILE A 220 -14.33 -18.94 -33.86
N SER A 221 -14.72 -18.08 -32.93
CA SER A 221 -15.13 -16.71 -33.24
C SER A 221 -13.94 -15.76 -33.05
N ILE A 222 -13.30 -15.39 -34.17
CA ILE A 222 -12.07 -14.57 -34.18
C ILE A 222 -12.30 -13.21 -33.50
N LEU A 223 -13.47 -12.58 -33.72
CA LEU A 223 -13.76 -11.24 -33.21
C LEU A 223 -13.86 -11.20 -31.67
N PRO A 224 -14.60 -12.11 -31.00
CA PRO A 224 -14.51 -12.31 -29.56
C PRO A 224 -13.07 -12.50 -29.10
N LEU A 225 -12.33 -13.46 -29.67
CA LEU A 225 -10.95 -13.77 -29.28
C LEU A 225 -10.02 -12.54 -29.29
N LEU A 226 -10.09 -11.74 -30.35
CA LEU A 226 -9.31 -10.50 -30.49
C LEU A 226 -9.73 -9.46 -29.45
N THR A 227 -11.03 -9.31 -29.22
CA THR A 227 -11.58 -8.35 -28.24
C THR A 227 -11.14 -8.72 -26.83
N THR A 228 -11.09 -10.01 -26.50
CA THR A 228 -10.64 -10.51 -25.19
C THR A 228 -9.17 -10.18 -24.91
N ILE A 229 -8.35 -9.95 -25.94
CA ILE A 229 -6.94 -9.54 -25.83
C ILE A 229 -6.82 -8.02 -25.84
N LEU A 230 -7.47 -7.34 -26.80
CA LEU A 230 -7.27 -5.91 -27.04
C LEU A 230 -7.90 -5.03 -25.96
N ILE A 231 -9.08 -5.37 -25.45
CA ILE A 231 -9.77 -4.51 -24.47
C ILE A 231 -8.99 -4.39 -23.15
N PRO A 232 -8.51 -5.48 -22.52
CA PRO A 232 -7.69 -5.35 -21.31
C PRO A 232 -6.43 -4.51 -21.53
N ILE A 233 -5.74 -4.68 -22.67
CA ILE A 233 -4.55 -3.89 -23.01
C ILE A 233 -4.91 -2.40 -23.13
N LEU A 234 -6.00 -2.09 -23.82
CA LEU A 234 -6.51 -0.72 -23.95
C LEU A 234 -6.82 -0.12 -22.57
N PHE A 235 -7.49 -0.86 -21.68
CA PHE A 235 -7.79 -0.39 -20.33
C PHE A 235 -6.53 -0.11 -19.52
N VAL A 236 -5.52 -0.98 -19.55
CA VAL A 236 -4.22 -0.73 -18.88
C VAL A 236 -3.56 0.51 -19.44
N PHE A 237 -3.56 0.68 -20.77
CA PHE A 237 -3.01 1.85 -21.42
C PHE A 237 -3.75 3.14 -21.01
N LEU A 238 -5.08 3.10 -20.95
CA LEU A 238 -5.89 4.25 -20.51
C LEU A 238 -5.62 4.60 -19.04
N VAL A 239 -5.49 3.61 -18.15
CA VAL A 239 -5.10 3.85 -16.75
C VAL A 239 -3.69 4.43 -16.67
N ALA A 240 -2.74 3.87 -17.42
CA ALA A 240 -1.37 4.35 -17.48
C ALA A 240 -1.29 5.82 -17.94
N PHE A 241 -2.12 6.22 -18.91
CA PHE A 241 -2.19 7.61 -19.38
C PHE A 241 -2.70 8.60 -18.31
N THR A 242 -3.41 8.11 -17.28
CA THR A 242 -3.80 8.96 -16.15
C THR A 242 -2.68 9.19 -15.14
N ILE A 243 -1.60 8.42 -15.21
CA ILE A 243 -0.47 8.55 -14.30
C ILE A 243 0.39 9.73 -14.74
N LYS A 244 0.48 10.73 -13.88
CA LYS A 244 1.31 11.92 -14.09
C LYS A 244 2.48 11.91 -13.14
N ARG A 245 3.65 12.35 -13.63
CA ARG A 245 4.79 12.71 -12.79
C ARG A 245 4.35 13.80 -11.79
N PRO A 246 4.83 13.77 -10.54
CA PRO A 246 4.60 14.86 -9.60
C PRO A 246 5.01 16.21 -10.22
N ASP A 247 4.23 17.26 -9.96
CA ASP A 247 4.42 18.59 -10.54
C ASP A 247 5.22 19.53 -9.61
N GLU A 248 5.54 20.73 -10.09
CA GLU A 248 6.27 21.74 -9.31
C GLU A 248 5.55 22.10 -8.00
N ALA A 249 4.20 22.17 -8.03
CA ALA A 249 3.37 22.40 -6.85
C ALA A 249 3.47 21.26 -5.81
N ASN A 250 3.91 20.07 -6.23
CA ASN A 250 4.26 18.98 -5.33
C ASN A 250 5.60 19.23 -4.65
N THR A 251 6.61 19.61 -5.42
CA THR A 251 7.94 19.96 -4.91
C THR A 251 7.87 21.12 -3.91
N GLU A 252 7.10 22.17 -4.20
CA GLU A 252 6.89 23.28 -3.28
C GLU A 252 6.32 22.83 -1.92
N ARG A 253 5.39 21.86 -1.91
CA ARG A 253 4.83 21.34 -0.65
C ARG A 253 5.78 20.38 0.08
N VAL A 254 6.59 19.63 -0.66
CA VAL A 254 7.68 18.85 -0.09
C VAL A 254 8.64 19.80 0.64
N LEU A 255 9.05 20.87 -0.03
CA LEU A 255 9.89 21.92 0.53
C LEU A 255 9.27 22.57 1.75
N GLU A 256 7.99 22.97 1.69
CA GLU A 256 7.29 23.56 2.83
C GLU A 256 7.38 22.66 4.07
N ARG A 257 7.19 21.35 3.91
CA ARG A 257 7.25 20.39 5.01
C ARG A 257 8.65 20.15 5.54
N ILE A 258 9.63 20.03 4.65
CA ILE A 258 11.03 19.88 5.05
C ILE A 258 11.50 21.14 5.79
N PHE A 259 11.19 22.32 5.26
CA PHE A 259 11.50 23.60 5.90
C PHE A 259 10.88 23.68 7.29
N ASP A 260 9.62 23.26 7.41
CA ASP A 260 8.85 23.26 8.65
C ASP A 260 9.35 22.23 9.70
N PHE A 261 10.07 21.21 9.24
CA PHE A 261 10.72 20.19 10.05
C PHE A 261 12.12 20.62 10.50
N VAL A 262 12.94 21.16 9.59
CA VAL A 262 14.33 21.54 9.84
C VAL A 262 14.42 22.86 10.61
N TYR A 263 13.62 23.85 10.23
CA TYR A 263 13.67 25.19 10.81
C TYR A 263 12.56 25.42 11.83
N VAL A 264 12.81 26.32 12.78
CA VAL A 264 11.81 26.72 13.78
C VAL A 264 10.70 27.50 13.09
N SER A 265 9.64 26.79 12.73
CA SER A 265 8.43 27.38 12.17
C SER A 265 7.68 28.23 13.20
N SER A 266 7.15 29.36 12.73
CA SER A 266 6.34 30.31 13.48
C SER A 266 4.88 29.87 13.64
N ARG A 267 4.48 28.74 13.04
CA ARG A 267 3.11 28.21 13.12
C ARG A 267 2.83 27.68 14.53
N LYS A 268 1.97 28.39 15.27
CA LYS A 268 1.58 28.05 16.65
C LYS A 268 0.39 27.08 16.74
N GLU A 269 -0.44 27.01 15.71
CA GLU A 269 -1.69 26.24 15.75
C GLU A 269 -1.53 24.83 15.17
N LYS A 270 -2.02 23.83 15.92
CA LYS A 270 -2.10 22.45 15.47
C LYS A 270 -3.27 22.28 14.50
N THR A 271 -3.06 21.52 13.45
CA THR A 271 -4.14 21.10 12.53
C THR A 271 -4.85 19.90 13.15
N SER A 272 -6.14 20.03 13.45
CA SER A 272 -6.91 18.90 13.98
C SER A 272 -7.26 17.91 12.86
N PHE A 273 -7.10 16.63 13.11
CA PHE A 273 -7.59 15.55 12.25
C PHE A 273 -8.36 14.51 13.08
N SER A 274 -9.23 13.77 12.41
CA SER A 274 -10.06 12.71 13.00
C SER A 274 -10.13 11.55 12.03
N LEU A 275 -10.08 10.32 12.55
CA LEU A 275 -10.21 9.11 11.72
C LEU A 275 -11.55 8.40 11.96
N THR A 276 -12.46 8.97 12.76
CA THR A 276 -13.84 8.49 12.82
C THR A 276 -14.46 8.49 11.42
N SER A 277 -14.85 7.29 10.97
CA SER A 277 -15.69 7.14 9.78
C SER A 277 -16.94 7.99 9.98
N ALA A 278 -17.21 8.90 9.05
CA ALA A 278 -18.49 9.59 8.99
C ALA A 278 -19.62 8.56 9.11
N ASN A 279 -20.63 8.91 9.89
CA ASN A 279 -21.70 8.05 10.40
C ASN A 279 -22.24 7.05 9.34
N ARG A 280 -21.81 5.77 9.42
CA ARG A 280 -22.18 4.69 8.46
C ARG A 280 -23.68 4.37 8.42
N GLY A 281 -24.48 4.97 9.31
CA GLY A 281 -25.94 4.85 9.35
C GLY A 281 -26.71 6.01 8.71
N GLY A 282 -26.03 7.07 8.27
CA GLY A 282 -26.67 8.29 7.76
C GLY A 282 -27.40 8.11 6.42
N ILE A 283 -28.39 8.96 6.16
CA ILE A 283 -29.14 8.99 4.87
C ILE A 283 -28.17 9.18 3.70
N MET A 284 -27.13 10.00 3.86
CA MET A 284 -26.10 10.22 2.84
C MET A 284 -25.35 8.93 2.50
N TYR A 285 -24.94 8.12 3.48
CA TYR A 285 -24.27 6.84 3.23
C TYR A 285 -25.16 5.90 2.40
N LYS A 286 -26.45 5.82 2.74
CA LYS A 286 -27.42 5.01 1.96
C LYS A 286 -27.59 5.54 0.53
N ALA A 287 -27.66 6.85 0.35
CA ALA A 287 -27.73 7.46 -0.98
C ALA A 287 -26.48 7.14 -1.82
N PHE A 288 -25.29 7.20 -1.21
CA PHE A 288 -24.04 6.80 -1.86
C PHE A 288 -24.00 5.32 -2.21
N ALA A 289 -24.44 4.43 -1.31
CA ALA A 289 -24.50 2.99 -1.59
C ALA A 289 -25.43 2.67 -2.78
N VAL A 290 -26.57 3.37 -2.88
CA VAL A 290 -27.47 3.25 -4.03
C VAL A 290 -26.83 3.79 -5.31
N ALA A 291 -26.22 4.97 -5.26
CA ALA A 291 -25.52 5.55 -6.41
C ALA A 291 -24.39 4.64 -6.91
N TYR A 292 -23.63 4.05 -5.98
CA TYR A 292 -22.59 3.08 -6.28
C TYR A 292 -23.15 1.80 -6.90
N GLY A 293 -24.26 1.27 -6.36
CA GLY A 293 -24.95 0.13 -6.96
C GLY A 293 -25.40 0.40 -8.39
N ILE A 294 -25.93 1.60 -8.67
CA ILE A 294 -26.28 2.02 -10.04
C ILE A 294 -25.04 2.04 -10.93
N LEU A 295 -23.92 2.64 -10.48
CA LEU A 295 -22.66 2.67 -11.22
C LEU A 295 -22.14 1.26 -11.51
N PHE A 296 -22.24 0.34 -10.55
CA PHE A 296 -21.86 -1.07 -10.70
C PHE A 296 -22.68 -1.72 -11.82
N PHE A 297 -24.02 -1.66 -11.74
CA PHE A 297 -24.90 -2.25 -12.76
C PHE A 297 -24.72 -1.59 -14.13
N LEU A 298 -24.49 -0.27 -14.18
CA LEU A 298 -24.23 0.44 -15.41
C LEU A 298 -22.94 -0.03 -16.06
N THR A 299 -21.86 -0.18 -15.28
CA THR A 299 -20.55 -0.61 -15.76
C THR A 299 -20.60 -2.05 -16.28
N PHE A 300 -21.05 -2.99 -15.45
CA PHE A 300 -21.14 -4.41 -15.86
C PHE A 300 -22.18 -4.63 -16.96
N GLY A 301 -23.31 -3.94 -16.89
CA GLY A 301 -24.38 -4.01 -17.88
C GLY A 301 -23.95 -3.48 -19.25
N LEU A 302 -23.29 -2.32 -19.29
CA LEU A 302 -22.78 -1.74 -20.53
C LEU A 302 -21.72 -2.64 -21.17
N ILE A 303 -20.74 -3.12 -20.39
CA ILE A 303 -19.71 -4.01 -20.91
C ILE A 303 -20.34 -5.33 -21.39
N SER A 304 -21.25 -5.93 -20.61
CA SER A 304 -21.93 -7.17 -21.02
C SER A 304 -22.76 -6.99 -22.29
N TYR A 305 -23.43 -5.85 -22.44
CA TYR A 305 -24.18 -5.52 -23.64
C TYR A 305 -23.25 -5.41 -24.86
N LEU A 306 -22.13 -4.70 -24.73
CA LEU A 306 -21.14 -4.57 -25.81
C LEU A 306 -20.52 -5.92 -26.17
N LEU A 307 -20.15 -6.74 -25.19
CA LEU A 307 -19.62 -8.09 -25.42
C LEU A 307 -20.64 -8.98 -26.16
N LYS A 308 -21.93 -8.89 -25.81
CA LYS A 308 -22.98 -9.63 -26.50
C LYS A 308 -23.10 -9.23 -27.97
N GLN A 309 -22.98 -7.94 -28.29
CA GLN A 309 -22.99 -7.46 -29.68
C GLN A 309 -21.77 -7.95 -30.48
N ILE A 310 -20.65 -8.17 -29.81
CA ILE A 310 -19.41 -8.70 -30.40
C ILE A 310 -19.49 -10.23 -30.61
N GLY A 311 -20.52 -10.90 -30.07
CA GLY A 311 -20.73 -12.33 -30.21
C GLY A 311 -20.16 -13.18 -29.07
N PHE A 312 -19.86 -12.58 -27.91
CA PHE A 312 -19.43 -13.34 -26.74
C PHE A 312 -20.53 -14.27 -26.23
N ASN A 313 -20.15 -15.52 -25.96
CA ASN A 313 -20.97 -16.44 -25.17
C ASN A 313 -20.85 -16.10 -23.67
N MET A 314 -21.74 -16.66 -22.84
CA MET A 314 -21.78 -16.36 -21.41
C MET A 314 -20.50 -16.76 -20.66
N VAL A 315 -19.88 -17.88 -21.03
CA VAL A 315 -18.64 -18.37 -20.40
C VAL A 315 -17.46 -17.48 -20.76
N GLY A 316 -17.30 -17.13 -22.04
CA GLY A 316 -16.28 -16.20 -22.53
C GLY A 316 -16.45 -14.80 -21.92
N GLY A 317 -17.69 -14.33 -21.76
CA GLY A 317 -17.99 -13.09 -21.05
C GLY A 317 -17.57 -13.14 -19.58
N ALA A 318 -17.83 -14.23 -18.87
CA ALA A 318 -17.39 -14.41 -17.49
C ALA A 318 -15.86 -14.44 -17.37
N ILE A 319 -15.18 -15.19 -18.23
CA ILE A 319 -13.70 -15.25 -18.29
C ILE A 319 -13.13 -13.86 -18.60
N PHE A 320 -13.76 -13.11 -19.51
CA PHE A 320 -13.37 -11.74 -19.83
C PHE A 320 -13.44 -10.82 -18.60
N PHE A 321 -14.52 -10.85 -17.83
CA PHE A 321 -14.64 -10.02 -16.62
C PHE A 321 -13.61 -10.39 -15.55
N ILE A 322 -13.39 -11.68 -15.31
CA ILE A 322 -12.35 -12.15 -14.36
C ILE A 322 -10.99 -11.61 -14.80
N PHE A 323 -10.64 -11.79 -16.08
CA PHE A 323 -9.36 -11.37 -16.61
C PHE A 323 -9.19 -9.85 -16.57
N LEU A 324 -10.16 -9.09 -17.07
CA LEU A 324 -10.13 -7.62 -17.07
C LEU A 324 -10.00 -7.06 -15.65
N SER A 325 -10.67 -7.66 -14.67
CA SER A 325 -10.63 -7.22 -13.26
C SER A 325 -9.26 -7.46 -12.63
N LEU A 326 -8.66 -8.64 -12.86
CA LEU A 326 -7.29 -8.92 -12.40
C LEU A 326 -6.28 -8.00 -13.07
N VAL A 327 -6.44 -7.78 -14.38
CA VAL A 327 -5.62 -6.86 -15.18
C VAL A 327 -5.65 -5.43 -14.63
N LEU A 328 -6.85 -4.90 -14.36
CA LEU A 328 -7.03 -3.57 -13.81
C LEU A 328 -6.42 -3.44 -12.41
N LEU A 329 -6.53 -4.48 -11.60
CA LEU A 329 -5.86 -4.51 -10.30
C LEU A 329 -4.33 -4.36 -10.43
N PHE A 330 -3.69 -4.89 -11.48
CA PHE A 330 -2.27 -4.62 -11.75
C PHE A 330 -2.01 -3.18 -12.16
N ALA A 331 -2.80 -2.67 -13.10
CA ALA A 331 -2.64 -1.29 -13.58
C ALA A 331 -2.76 -0.28 -12.42
N TYR A 332 -3.73 -0.50 -11.54
CA TYR A 332 -3.93 0.34 -10.35
C TYR A 332 -2.82 0.19 -9.31
N ARG A 333 -2.23 -1.01 -9.17
CA ARG A 333 -1.04 -1.17 -8.32
C ARG A 333 0.13 -0.36 -8.86
N VAL A 334 0.42 -0.43 -10.16
CA VAL A 334 1.50 0.35 -10.77
C VAL A 334 1.24 1.86 -10.65
N LYS A 335 -0.03 2.28 -10.77
CA LYS A 335 -0.45 3.66 -10.48
C LYS A 335 -0.18 4.06 -9.02
N PHE A 336 -0.46 3.18 -8.06
CA PHE A 336 -0.22 3.47 -6.64
C PHE A 336 1.27 3.74 -6.36
N THR A 337 2.17 2.92 -6.90
CA THR A 337 3.62 3.17 -6.80
C THR A 337 4.03 4.52 -7.38
N ALA A 338 3.38 4.98 -8.46
CA ALA A 338 3.65 6.29 -9.04
C ALA A 338 3.20 7.46 -8.14
N SER A 339 2.19 7.22 -7.29
CA SER A 339 1.63 8.22 -6.40
C SER A 339 2.37 8.36 -5.06
N GLU A 340 3.40 7.55 -4.82
CA GLU A 340 4.06 7.47 -3.51
C GLU A 340 4.68 8.80 -3.05
N LEU A 341 5.31 9.55 -3.97
CA LEU A 341 5.89 10.86 -3.66
C LEU A 341 4.91 12.04 -3.87
N ASN A 342 3.64 11.76 -4.18
CA ASN A 342 2.63 12.81 -4.32
C ASN A 342 2.15 13.26 -2.93
N VAL A 343 2.70 14.39 -2.54
CA VAL A 343 2.32 15.19 -1.38
C VAL A 343 1.02 15.97 -1.63
N THR A 344 0.85 16.51 -2.84
CA THR A 344 -0.42 17.06 -3.27
C THR A 344 -1.36 15.89 -3.56
N GLY A 345 -2.56 15.89 -3.01
CA GLY A 345 -3.58 14.93 -3.47
C GLY A 345 -3.72 15.03 -4.99
N GLU A 346 -3.92 13.90 -5.67
CA GLU A 346 -3.99 13.88 -7.13
C GLU A 346 -4.99 14.93 -7.64
N LYS A 347 -4.51 16.01 -8.28
CA LYS A 347 -5.38 16.86 -9.10
C LYS A 347 -5.77 16.04 -10.32
N GLN A 348 -6.81 15.22 -10.17
CA GLN A 348 -7.31 14.41 -11.26
C GLN A 348 -8.00 15.32 -12.28
N ASN A 349 -7.62 15.19 -13.55
CA ASN A 349 -8.38 15.79 -14.64
C ASN A 349 -9.74 15.08 -14.75
N LEU A 350 -10.74 15.72 -15.37
CA LEU A 350 -12.08 15.13 -15.59
C LEU A 350 -12.02 13.72 -16.19
N PHE A 351 -11.10 13.49 -17.14
CA PHE A 351 -10.88 12.16 -17.72
C PHE A 351 -10.40 11.14 -16.68
N GLY A 352 -9.49 11.53 -15.79
CA GLY A 352 -9.01 10.69 -14.68
C GLY A 352 -10.14 10.29 -13.73
N HIS A 353 -11.03 11.24 -13.40
CA HIS A 353 -12.22 10.97 -12.58
C HIS A 353 -13.21 10.00 -13.24
N ILE A 354 -13.45 10.15 -14.55
CA ILE A 354 -14.33 9.23 -15.29
C ILE A 354 -13.72 7.82 -15.31
N MET A 355 -12.43 7.73 -15.65
CA MET A 355 -11.72 6.45 -15.73
C MET A 355 -11.69 5.75 -14.37
N SER A 356 -11.42 6.48 -13.29
CA SER A 356 -11.45 5.91 -11.93
C SER A 356 -12.84 5.36 -11.58
N ASN A 357 -13.90 6.11 -11.86
CA ASN A 357 -15.26 5.70 -11.53
C ASN A 357 -15.70 4.46 -12.32
N ILE A 358 -15.38 4.39 -13.62
CA ILE A 358 -15.73 3.21 -14.45
C ILE A 358 -14.91 1.99 -14.04
N SER A 359 -13.64 2.17 -13.70
CA SER A 359 -12.77 1.06 -13.31
C SER A 359 -13.07 0.51 -11.91
N LEU A 360 -13.69 1.31 -11.03
CA LEU A 360 -13.86 0.96 -9.61
C LEU A 360 -14.66 -0.34 -9.40
N PRO A 361 -15.85 -0.54 -10.02
CA PRO A 361 -16.56 -1.82 -9.95
C PRO A 361 -15.76 -3.05 -10.40
N LEU A 362 -14.89 -2.88 -11.42
CA LEU A 362 -14.02 -3.94 -11.92
C LEU A 362 -12.84 -4.19 -10.96
N LEU A 363 -12.29 -3.12 -10.38
CA LEU A 363 -11.24 -3.21 -9.38
C LEU A 363 -11.73 -3.97 -8.14
N ASP A 364 -12.94 -3.68 -7.67
CA ASP A 364 -13.59 -4.38 -6.55
C ASP A 364 -13.72 -5.87 -6.82
N LEU A 365 -14.17 -6.23 -8.03
CA LEU A 365 -14.25 -7.62 -8.44
C LEU A 365 -12.85 -8.26 -8.45
N GLY A 366 -11.83 -7.55 -8.93
CA GLY A 366 -10.44 -8.00 -8.93
C GLY A 366 -9.89 -8.26 -7.52
N VAL A 367 -10.14 -7.34 -6.58
CA VAL A 367 -9.76 -7.48 -5.16
C VAL A 367 -10.49 -8.68 -4.53
N TRP A 368 -11.79 -8.82 -4.79
CA TRP A 368 -12.57 -9.94 -4.29
C TRP A 368 -12.08 -11.28 -4.85
N LEU A 369 -11.75 -11.35 -6.14
CA LEU A 369 -11.20 -12.54 -6.78
C LEU A 369 -9.82 -12.90 -6.19
N ALA A 370 -8.94 -11.91 -6.00
CA ALA A 370 -7.63 -12.12 -5.41
C ALA A 370 -7.73 -12.68 -3.97
N ASP A 371 -8.64 -12.17 -3.13
CA ASP A 371 -8.88 -12.67 -1.77
C ASP A 371 -9.43 -14.11 -1.74
N LYS A 372 -10.31 -14.47 -2.68
CA LYS A 372 -10.86 -15.82 -2.74
C LYS A 372 -9.86 -16.82 -3.30
N PHE A 373 -9.07 -16.42 -4.31
CA PHE A 373 -8.13 -17.30 -4.96
C PHE A 373 -6.83 -17.49 -4.17
N SER A 374 -6.44 -16.55 -3.31
CA SER A 374 -5.28 -16.71 -2.40
C SER A 374 -5.43 -17.85 -1.39
N LYS A 375 -6.64 -18.42 -1.21
CA LYS A 375 -6.88 -19.56 -0.33
C LYS A 375 -6.58 -20.92 -0.97
N PHE A 376 -6.30 -20.96 -2.28
CA PHE A 376 -6.03 -22.19 -3.01
C PHE A 376 -4.55 -22.24 -3.42
N ASN A 377 -3.77 -23.16 -2.88
CA ASN A 377 -2.31 -23.24 -3.12
C ASN A 377 -1.89 -23.26 -4.61
N PHE A 378 -2.64 -23.93 -5.49
CA PHE A 378 -2.36 -23.91 -6.93
C PHE A 378 -2.65 -22.55 -7.57
N LEU A 379 -3.71 -21.87 -7.12
CA LEU A 379 -4.01 -20.52 -7.57
C LEU A 379 -3.03 -19.52 -7.00
N ILE A 380 -2.41 -19.74 -5.83
CA ILE A 380 -1.30 -18.93 -5.32
C ILE A 380 -0.10 -19.04 -6.26
N VAL A 381 0.34 -20.24 -6.65
CA VAL A 381 1.46 -20.40 -7.61
C VAL A 381 1.12 -19.76 -8.96
N PHE A 382 -0.12 -19.91 -9.42
CA PHE A 382 -0.59 -19.28 -10.65
C PHE A 382 -0.67 -17.76 -10.54
N LEU A 383 -1.17 -17.24 -9.41
CA LEU A 383 -1.20 -15.81 -9.09
C LEU A 383 0.23 -15.30 -8.95
N ASP A 384 1.15 -16.01 -8.32
CA ASP A 384 2.56 -15.62 -8.22
C ASP A 384 3.24 -15.61 -9.60
N ILE A 385 2.96 -16.56 -10.48
CA ILE A 385 3.44 -16.48 -11.87
C ILE A 385 2.79 -15.27 -12.57
N LEU A 386 1.48 -15.04 -12.35
CA LEU A 386 0.73 -13.92 -12.93
C LEU A 386 1.13 -12.51 -12.42
N ILE A 387 1.48 -12.44 -11.14
CA ILE A 387 1.60 -11.24 -10.32
C ILE A 387 3.05 -11.03 -9.94
N GLU A 388 3.66 -12.03 -9.30
CA GLU A 388 4.96 -11.98 -8.66
C GLU A 388 6.12 -12.04 -9.66
N ALA A 389 6.04 -12.85 -10.73
CA ALA A 389 7.12 -12.96 -11.72
C ALA A 389 7.48 -11.65 -12.46
N PRO A 390 6.53 -10.82 -12.94
CA PRO A 390 6.86 -9.51 -13.51
C PRO A 390 7.33 -8.49 -12.46
N LEU A 391 6.95 -8.67 -11.18
CA LEU A 391 7.21 -7.73 -10.08
C LEU A 391 8.48 -8.02 -9.28
N LYS A 392 8.95 -9.28 -9.22
CA LYS A 392 10.15 -9.71 -8.47
C LYS A 392 11.43 -8.95 -8.86
N ASN A 393 11.47 -8.38 -10.06
CA ASN A 393 12.60 -7.58 -10.57
C ASN A 393 12.44 -6.05 -10.36
N VAL A 394 11.46 -5.60 -9.58
CA VAL A 394 11.21 -4.17 -9.27
C VAL A 394 11.45 -3.84 -7.78
N ILE A 395 11.99 -4.79 -6.99
CA ILE A 395 12.36 -4.72 -5.55
C ILE A 395 11.19 -5.03 -4.59
N GLY A 396 11.47 -5.79 -3.53
CA GLY A 396 10.92 -5.72 -2.15
C GLY A 396 9.41 -5.70 -1.85
N VAL A 397 8.51 -5.90 -2.82
CA VAL A 397 7.08 -5.50 -2.72
C VAL A 397 6.13 -6.68 -2.41
N ALA A 398 6.64 -7.81 -1.89
CA ALA A 398 5.76 -8.93 -1.49
C ALA A 398 4.82 -8.55 -0.33
N ASP A 399 5.32 -7.79 0.65
CA ASP A 399 4.51 -7.31 1.79
C ASP A 399 3.57 -6.16 1.41
N GLU A 400 3.98 -5.33 0.44
CA GLU A 400 3.19 -4.21 -0.10
C GLU A 400 1.95 -4.68 -0.88
N TRP A 401 1.96 -5.91 -1.41
CA TRP A 401 0.77 -6.49 -2.04
C TRP A 401 -0.36 -6.77 -1.06
N THR A 402 -0.04 -7.42 0.06
CA THR A 402 -1.04 -7.80 1.06
C THR A 402 -1.61 -6.56 1.76
N SER A 403 -0.75 -5.56 2.03
CA SER A 403 -1.19 -4.28 2.59
C SER A 403 -2.02 -3.47 1.59
N PHE A 404 -1.63 -3.37 0.31
CA PHE A 404 -2.41 -2.68 -0.73
C PHE A 404 -3.79 -3.31 -0.96
N VAL A 405 -3.89 -4.65 -1.00
CA VAL A 405 -5.17 -5.35 -1.16
C VAL A 405 -6.06 -5.13 0.07
N LYS A 406 -5.49 -5.18 1.27
CA LYS A 406 -6.18 -4.87 2.52
C LYS A 406 -6.64 -3.39 2.56
N GLU A 407 -5.81 -2.47 2.10
CA GLU A 407 -6.08 -1.03 2.07
C GLU A 407 -7.16 -0.67 1.04
N ARG A 408 -7.08 -1.19 -0.20
CA ARG A 408 -8.10 -0.99 -1.24
C ARG A 408 -9.43 -1.60 -0.84
N ARG A 409 -9.43 -2.76 -0.20
CA ARG A 409 -10.65 -3.36 0.37
C ARG A 409 -11.34 -2.42 1.36
N GLU A 410 -10.57 -1.70 2.16
CA GLU A 410 -11.10 -0.74 3.14
C GLU A 410 -11.45 0.63 2.52
N GLU A 411 -10.77 1.03 1.44
CA GLU A 411 -11.07 2.22 0.62
C GLU A 411 -12.39 2.09 -0.16
N VAL A 412 -12.71 0.91 -0.69
CA VAL A 412 -13.98 0.62 -1.38
C VAL A 412 -15.18 0.73 -0.43
N VAL A 413 -14.96 0.49 0.86
CA VAL A 413 -15.96 0.68 1.92
C VAL A 413 -16.01 2.15 2.40
N GLU A 414 -15.03 2.98 2.03
CA GLU A 414 -14.89 4.37 2.46
C GLU A 414 -14.55 5.29 1.29
N VAL A 415 -15.55 5.60 0.47
CA VAL A 415 -15.48 6.79 -0.39
C VAL A 415 -15.53 8.03 0.50
N PRO A 416 -14.49 8.87 0.54
CA PRO A 416 -14.55 10.16 1.22
C PRO A 416 -15.21 11.19 0.31
N VAL A 417 -16.07 12.03 0.88
CA VAL A 417 -16.56 13.25 0.22
C VAL A 417 -15.59 14.38 0.58
N GLU A 418 -15.11 15.10 -0.44
CA GLU A 418 -14.30 16.29 -0.27
C GLU A 418 -15.08 17.46 0.35
N ARG A 419 -14.31 18.24 1.12
CA ARG A 419 -14.54 19.57 1.72
C ARG A 419 -15.33 19.64 3.03
#